data_AF-Q70CB4-F1
#
_entry.id   AF-Q70CB4-F1
#
_cell.length_a   1.000
_cell.length_b   1.000
_cell.length_c   1.000
_cell.angle_alpha   90.00
_cell.angle_beta   90.00
_cell.angle_gamma   90.00
#
_symmetry.space_group_name_H-M   'P 1'
#
loop_
_entity.id
_entity.type
_entity.pdbx_description
1 polymer ?
#
loop_
_entity_poly.entity_id
_entity_poly.type
_entity_poly.pdbx_seq_one_letter_code
_entity_poly.pdbx_strand_id
1 'polypeptide(L)'
;MKDHEISLLNYHFDYFFQFCIQENNIQVLSHHFSNHKIEGLTVVDGLGTSFSYERDNPKVKQNFTLCHELGHFILKHDGSYFAESIDNQENLVEREANIFSAVVLMPDIVLLSKIYYSCDTFHQVQNSLEVSKQALFYRLSDFLREYYSDNEGEATQAIESYIEGKNSFIFHLFHDIREQIIEEFNQFKPSLINQVKQKVRKVGFTTSLEYPDLLNQDNWKAIKASSINIKTWLVYNKGKSIAYVWDKEKFSDEEAKNKAELQLLLM
;
A
#
# COMPACT_ATOMS: atom_id res chain seq x y z
N MET A 1 3.12 -0.81 -1.94
CA MET A 1 3.19 -1.48 -3.27
C MET A 1 4.48 -1.15 -4.02
N LYS A 2 4.70 0.11 -4.43
CA LYS A 2 5.85 0.49 -5.27
C LYS A 2 7.23 0.30 -4.61
N ASP A 3 7.35 0.63 -3.33
CA ASP A 3 8.59 0.47 -2.57
C ASP A 3 9.11 -0.98 -2.54
N HIS A 4 8.19 -1.93 -2.52
CA HIS A 4 8.48 -3.36 -2.38
C HIS A 4 8.29 -4.14 -3.69
N GLU A 5 8.11 -3.47 -4.84
CA GLU A 5 7.82 -4.09 -6.15
C GLU A 5 6.68 -5.14 -6.07
N ILE A 6 5.68 -4.90 -5.21
CA ILE A 6 4.56 -5.82 -5.02
C ILE A 6 3.72 -5.83 -6.31
N SER A 7 3.55 -7.02 -6.89
CA SER A 7 2.66 -7.22 -8.05
C SER A 7 1.24 -6.84 -7.68
N LEU A 8 0.59 -6.03 -8.53
CA LEU A 8 -0.80 -5.62 -8.36
C LEU A 8 -1.77 -6.82 -8.40
N LEU A 9 -1.46 -7.82 -9.22
CA LEU A 9 -2.26 -9.05 -9.31
C LEU A 9 -2.12 -9.94 -8.06
N ASN A 10 -0.97 -9.89 -7.39
CA ASN A 10 -0.69 -10.64 -6.16
C ASN A 10 -0.72 -9.73 -4.93
N TYR A 11 -1.47 -8.63 -5.00
CA TYR A 11 -1.64 -7.71 -3.88
C TYR A 11 -2.32 -8.42 -2.70
N HIS A 12 -1.85 -8.13 -1.50
CA HIS A 12 -2.49 -8.52 -0.25
C HIS A 12 -2.35 -7.40 0.78
N PHE A 13 -3.40 -7.09 1.52
CA PHE A 13 -3.42 -5.97 2.47
C PHE A 13 -2.39 -6.13 3.60
N ASP A 14 -2.08 -7.37 3.97
CA ASP A 14 -1.16 -7.70 5.07
C ASP A 14 0.21 -7.02 4.92
N TYR A 15 0.70 -6.79 3.70
CA TYR A 15 1.96 -6.05 3.50
C TYR A 15 1.91 -4.64 4.09
N PHE A 16 0.81 -3.92 3.88
CA PHE A 16 0.63 -2.57 4.41
C PHE A 16 0.28 -2.63 5.90
N PHE A 17 -0.61 -3.56 6.28
CA PHE A 17 -1.04 -3.74 7.66
C PHE A 17 0.17 -4.04 8.58
N GLN A 18 0.97 -5.06 8.27
CA GLN A 18 2.14 -5.42 9.09
C GLN A 18 3.18 -4.30 9.18
N PHE A 19 3.38 -3.54 8.09
CA PHE A 19 4.24 -2.36 8.12
C PHE A 19 3.75 -1.35 9.17
N CYS A 20 2.46 -1.02 9.16
CA CYS A 20 1.87 -0.12 10.14
C CYS A 20 1.96 -0.67 11.57
N ILE A 21 1.70 -1.95 11.77
CA ILE A 21 1.78 -2.61 13.08
C ILE A 21 3.21 -2.52 13.65
N GLN A 22 4.21 -2.86 12.84
CA GLN A 22 5.62 -2.86 13.24
C GLN A 22 6.14 -1.44 13.52
N GLU A 23 5.87 -0.50 12.62
CA GLU A 23 6.34 0.88 12.75
C GLU A 23 5.79 1.57 14.01
N ASN A 24 4.56 1.21 14.41
CA ASN A 24 3.87 1.82 15.54
C ASN A 24 3.89 0.95 16.81
N ASN A 25 4.59 -0.19 16.81
CA ASN A 25 4.63 -1.16 17.90
C ASN A 25 3.23 -1.57 18.41
N ILE A 26 2.29 -1.78 17.50
CA ILE A 26 0.91 -2.14 17.85
C ILE A 26 0.83 -3.64 18.16
N GLN A 27 0.11 -4.02 19.21
CA GLN A 27 -0.18 -5.42 19.51
C GLN A 27 -1.48 -5.87 18.85
N VAL A 28 -1.48 -7.00 18.15
CA VAL A 28 -2.70 -7.57 17.55
C VAL A 28 -3.13 -8.81 18.33
N LEU A 29 -4.33 -8.78 18.91
CA LEU A 29 -4.81 -9.77 19.88
C LEU A 29 -6.14 -10.39 19.43
N SER A 30 -6.17 -11.71 19.24
CA SER A 30 -7.41 -12.42 18.97
C SER A 30 -8.23 -12.59 20.26
N HIS A 31 -9.50 -12.21 20.24
CA HIS A 31 -10.41 -12.34 21.39
C HIS A 31 -11.63 -13.17 21.03
N HIS A 32 -12.35 -13.65 22.05
CA HIS A 32 -13.73 -14.12 21.92
C HIS A 32 -14.62 -13.22 22.76
N PHE A 33 -15.41 -12.37 22.12
CA PHE A 33 -16.31 -11.41 22.76
C PHE A 33 -17.65 -12.10 23.05
N SER A 34 -17.84 -12.49 24.30
CA SER A 34 -18.98 -13.29 24.76
C SER A 34 -20.36 -12.66 24.51
N ASN A 35 -20.41 -11.35 24.22
CA ASN A 35 -21.65 -10.59 24.07
C ASN A 35 -22.07 -10.37 22.60
N HIS A 36 -21.37 -10.93 21.60
CA HIS A 36 -21.64 -10.82 20.15
C HIS A 36 -21.87 -9.40 19.58
N LYS A 37 -21.68 -8.36 20.39
CA LYS A 37 -21.90 -6.96 20.04
C LYS A 37 -20.61 -6.23 19.65
N ILE A 38 -19.47 -6.85 19.89
CA ILE A 38 -18.14 -6.28 19.65
C ILE A 38 -17.46 -7.15 18.61
N GLU A 39 -17.06 -6.55 17.51
CA GLU A 39 -16.39 -7.23 16.40
C GLU A 39 -14.87 -6.94 16.41
N GLY A 40 -14.53 -5.70 16.74
CA GLY A 40 -13.18 -5.19 16.91
C GLY A 40 -13.07 -4.23 18.08
N LEU A 41 -11.84 -4.08 18.60
CA LEU A 41 -11.54 -3.12 19.66
C LEU A 41 -10.12 -2.55 19.51
N THR A 42 -10.01 -1.23 19.45
CA THR A 42 -8.74 -0.51 19.61
C THR A 42 -8.62 0.06 21.01
N VAL A 43 -7.47 -0.17 21.65
CA VAL A 43 -7.09 0.41 22.94
C VAL A 43 -5.78 1.17 22.78
N VAL A 44 -5.78 2.44 23.19
CA VAL A 44 -4.58 3.28 23.25
C VAL A 44 -4.44 3.82 24.68
N ASP A 45 -3.41 3.36 25.40
CA ASP A 45 -3.15 3.76 26.78
C ASP A 45 -1.66 4.01 27.06
N GLY A 46 -1.31 4.24 28.34
CA GLY A 46 0.07 4.50 28.75
C GLY A 46 1.04 3.31 28.59
N LEU A 47 0.53 2.11 28.29
CA LEU A 47 1.30 0.89 28.04
C LEU A 47 1.51 0.64 26.54
N GLY A 48 0.70 1.23 25.67
CA GLY A 48 0.86 1.19 24.22
C GLY A 48 -0.48 1.13 23.47
N THR A 49 -0.41 0.69 22.22
CA THR A 49 -1.59 0.51 21.35
C THR A 49 -1.83 -0.97 21.09
N SER A 50 -3.08 -1.40 21.16
CA SER A 50 -3.49 -2.75 20.77
C SER A 50 -4.76 -2.77 19.95
N PHE A 51 -4.82 -3.67 18.97
CA PHE A 51 -6.00 -3.99 18.18
C PHE A 51 -6.48 -5.40 18.55
N SER A 52 -7.78 -5.53 18.72
CA SER A 52 -8.43 -6.78 19.05
C SER A 52 -9.52 -7.11 18.03
N TYR A 53 -9.72 -8.39 17.75
CA TYR A 53 -10.75 -8.85 16.82
C TYR A 53 -11.38 -10.17 17.28
N GLU A 54 -12.63 -10.41 16.90
CA GLU A 54 -13.33 -11.66 17.18
C GLU A 54 -12.72 -12.83 16.38
N ARG A 55 -12.18 -13.82 17.09
CA ARG A 55 -11.44 -14.94 16.51
C ARG A 55 -12.31 -15.92 15.74
N ASP A 56 -13.59 -16.03 16.11
CA ASP A 56 -14.52 -17.01 15.53
C ASP A 56 -15.21 -16.49 14.26
N ASN A 57 -15.00 -15.20 13.91
CA ASN A 57 -15.48 -14.65 12.66
C ASN A 57 -14.81 -15.29 11.43
N PRO A 58 -15.48 -15.30 10.26
CA PRO A 58 -14.83 -15.67 9.00
C PRO A 58 -13.62 -14.77 8.69
N LYS A 59 -12.60 -15.31 8.02
CA LYS A 59 -11.36 -14.57 7.72
C LYS A 59 -11.59 -13.24 7.00
N VAL A 60 -12.50 -13.20 6.04
CA VAL A 60 -12.85 -11.97 5.32
C VAL A 60 -13.37 -10.86 6.24
N LYS A 61 -14.04 -11.22 7.34
CA LYS A 61 -14.55 -10.28 8.33
C LYS A 61 -13.43 -9.87 9.30
N GLN A 62 -12.59 -10.82 9.73
CA GLN A 62 -11.38 -10.50 10.51
C GLN A 62 -10.48 -9.49 9.78
N ASN A 63 -10.25 -9.70 8.49
CA ASN A 63 -9.43 -8.81 7.65
C ASN A 63 -10.01 -7.40 7.59
N PHE A 64 -11.34 -7.28 7.42
CA PHE A 64 -12.03 -6.00 7.40
C PHE A 64 -11.96 -5.28 8.75
N THR A 65 -12.26 -5.96 9.85
CA THR A 65 -12.17 -5.39 11.19
C THR A 65 -10.74 -4.92 11.50
N LEU A 66 -9.72 -5.72 11.20
CA LEU A 66 -8.32 -5.32 11.42
C LEU A 66 -7.95 -4.04 10.64
N CYS A 67 -8.35 -3.93 9.37
CA CYS A 67 -8.12 -2.73 8.59
C CYS A 67 -8.94 -1.53 9.08
N HIS A 68 -10.14 -1.77 9.61
CA HIS A 68 -11.00 -0.76 10.22
C HIS A 68 -10.37 -0.18 11.49
N GLU A 69 -9.87 -1.03 12.41
CA GLU A 69 -9.12 -0.59 13.59
C GLU A 69 -7.86 0.19 13.22
N LEU A 70 -7.13 -0.27 12.20
CA LEU A 70 -6.00 0.49 11.65
C LEU A 70 -6.45 1.85 11.10
N GLY A 71 -7.64 1.94 10.49
CA GLY A 71 -8.24 3.18 10.03
C GLY A 71 -8.45 4.17 11.16
N HIS A 72 -9.05 3.75 12.28
CA HIS A 72 -9.19 4.59 13.47
C HIS A 72 -7.85 5.14 13.94
N PHE A 73 -6.83 4.28 14.01
CA PHE A 73 -5.51 4.67 14.46
C PHE A 73 -4.82 5.68 13.52
N ILE A 74 -4.80 5.40 12.22
CA ILE A 74 -4.10 6.23 11.22
C ILE A 74 -4.80 7.58 11.02
N LEU A 75 -6.14 7.58 11.01
CA LEU A 75 -6.94 8.80 10.85
C LEU A 75 -7.03 9.63 12.15
N LYS A 76 -6.45 9.12 13.25
CA LYS A 76 -6.44 9.77 14.57
C LYS A 76 -7.83 10.14 15.05
N HIS A 77 -8.78 9.22 14.86
CA HIS A 77 -10.11 9.39 15.43
C HIS A 77 -9.99 9.56 16.95
N ASP A 78 -10.73 10.52 17.52
CA ASP A 78 -10.63 10.87 18.95
C ASP A 78 -11.30 9.79 19.82
N GLY A 79 -10.50 9.14 20.67
CA GLY A 79 -10.96 8.10 21.59
C GLY A 79 -9.80 7.20 22.03
N SER A 80 -9.73 6.87 23.32
CA SER A 80 -8.77 5.85 23.82
C SER A 80 -9.31 4.42 23.69
N TYR A 81 -10.58 4.28 23.33
CA TYR A 81 -11.32 3.03 23.18
C TYR A 81 -12.30 3.15 22.00
N PHE A 82 -12.12 2.32 20.98
CA PHE A 82 -13.08 2.14 19.90
C PHE A 82 -13.59 0.72 19.95
N ALA A 83 -14.90 0.52 19.96
CA ALA A 83 -15.50 -0.80 19.83
C ALA A 83 -16.40 -0.78 18.59
N GLU A 84 -16.02 -1.55 17.57
CA GLU A 84 -16.90 -1.80 16.43
C GLU A 84 -18.15 -2.52 16.97
N SER A 85 -19.28 -1.81 16.97
CA SER A 85 -20.56 -2.34 17.42
C SER A 85 -21.62 -2.21 16.35
N ILE A 86 -22.49 -3.20 16.28
CA ILE A 86 -23.54 -3.33 15.25
C ILE A 86 -24.49 -2.11 15.25
N ASP A 87 -24.63 -1.42 16.40
CA ASP A 87 -25.62 -0.36 16.61
C ASP A 87 -25.12 1.07 16.27
N ASN A 88 -23.83 1.28 15.98
CA ASN A 88 -23.22 2.63 15.85
C ASN A 88 -22.72 3.02 14.44
N GLN A 89 -23.12 2.29 13.40
CA GLN A 89 -22.59 2.41 12.03
C GLN A 89 -22.86 3.75 11.31
N GLU A 90 -23.72 4.62 11.85
CA GLU A 90 -24.08 5.92 11.24
C GLU A 90 -23.14 7.08 11.63
N ASN A 91 -22.20 6.86 12.56
CA ASN A 91 -21.24 7.89 12.97
C ASN A 91 -20.21 8.16 11.84
N LEU A 92 -19.86 9.42 11.61
CA LEU A 92 -18.86 9.84 10.61
C LEU A 92 -17.53 9.11 10.78
N VAL A 93 -17.07 8.98 12.03
CA VAL A 93 -15.83 8.29 12.41
C VAL A 93 -15.81 6.82 11.95
N GLU A 94 -16.92 6.11 12.13
CA GLU A 94 -17.06 4.71 11.70
C GLU A 94 -17.10 4.60 10.18
N ARG A 95 -17.75 5.55 9.51
CA ARG A 95 -17.79 5.62 8.04
C ARG A 95 -16.41 5.86 7.45
N GLU A 96 -15.62 6.76 8.05
CA GLU A 96 -14.24 7.03 7.63
C GLU A 96 -13.35 5.79 7.80
N ALA A 97 -13.45 5.08 8.93
CA ALA A 97 -12.73 3.83 9.16
C ALA A 97 -13.16 2.71 8.19
N ASN A 98 -14.45 2.62 7.85
CA ASN A 98 -14.97 1.68 6.85
C ASN A 98 -14.43 1.97 5.45
N ILE A 99 -14.39 3.24 5.04
CA ILE A 99 -13.80 3.66 3.76
C ILE A 99 -12.31 3.33 3.73
N PHE A 100 -11.57 3.66 4.80
CA PHE A 100 -10.16 3.34 4.92
C PHE A 100 -9.92 1.83 4.75
N SER A 101 -10.70 1.00 5.46
CA SER A 101 -10.61 -0.45 5.38
C SER A 101 -10.86 -0.96 3.95
N ALA A 102 -11.90 -0.45 3.29
CA ALA A 102 -12.24 -0.83 1.93
C ALA A 102 -11.15 -0.43 0.92
N VAL A 103 -10.55 0.76 1.06
CA VAL A 103 -9.46 1.24 0.19
C VAL A 103 -8.17 0.44 0.40
N VAL A 104 -7.84 0.11 1.65
CA VAL A 104 -6.68 -0.73 1.97
C VAL A 104 -6.87 -2.14 1.43
N LEU A 105 -8.02 -2.78 1.65
CA LEU A 105 -8.26 -4.14 1.16
C LEU A 105 -8.34 -4.22 -0.37
N MET A 106 -8.88 -3.19 -1.00
CA MET A 106 -9.19 -3.17 -2.44
C MET A 106 -8.76 -1.83 -3.08
N PRO A 107 -7.45 -1.58 -3.26
CA PRO A 107 -6.97 -0.33 -3.87
C PRO A 107 -7.44 -0.17 -5.33
N ASP A 108 -7.65 1.06 -5.80
CA ASP A 108 -8.18 1.33 -7.17
C ASP A 108 -7.33 0.68 -8.25
N ILE A 109 -6.01 0.85 -8.16
CA ILE A 109 -5.05 0.28 -9.11
C ILE A 109 -5.07 -1.26 -9.11
N VAL A 110 -5.39 -1.89 -7.97
CA VAL A 110 -5.50 -3.34 -7.84
C VAL A 110 -6.82 -3.82 -8.44
N LEU A 111 -7.93 -3.11 -8.18
CA LEU A 111 -9.22 -3.38 -8.81
C LEU A 111 -9.12 -3.24 -10.33
N LEU A 112 -8.49 -2.19 -10.84
CA LEU A 112 -8.23 -2.00 -12.27
C LEU A 112 -7.40 -3.16 -12.84
N SER A 113 -6.31 -3.52 -12.17
CA SER A 113 -5.45 -4.63 -12.60
C SER A 113 -6.19 -5.97 -12.67
N LYS A 114 -7.03 -6.28 -11.68
CA LYS A 114 -7.73 -7.56 -11.58
C LYS A 114 -8.95 -7.61 -12.50
N ILE A 115 -9.82 -6.60 -12.43
CA ILE A 115 -11.08 -6.57 -13.16
C ILE A 115 -10.82 -6.35 -14.65
N TYR A 116 -10.11 -5.27 -15.02
CA TYR A 116 -10.00 -4.88 -16.43
C TYR A 116 -8.85 -5.58 -17.16
N TYR A 117 -7.66 -5.65 -16.55
CA TYR A 117 -6.49 -6.22 -17.23
C TYR A 117 -6.38 -7.74 -17.14
N SER A 118 -6.71 -8.33 -15.98
CA SER A 118 -6.73 -9.79 -15.78
C SER A 118 -8.06 -10.44 -16.18
N CYS A 119 -9.10 -9.62 -16.39
CA CYS A 119 -10.46 -10.09 -16.69
C CYS A 119 -11.03 -11.04 -15.61
N ASP A 120 -10.62 -10.85 -14.35
CA ASP A 120 -11.05 -11.70 -13.25
C ASP A 120 -12.58 -11.58 -13.04
N THR A 121 -13.24 -12.70 -12.76
CA THR A 121 -14.65 -12.72 -12.35
C THR A 121 -14.83 -12.14 -10.95
N PHE A 122 -16.05 -11.71 -10.60
CA PHE A 122 -16.35 -11.15 -9.27
C PHE A 122 -15.87 -12.07 -8.14
N HIS A 123 -16.10 -13.37 -8.27
CA HIS A 123 -15.66 -14.36 -7.29
C HIS A 123 -14.13 -14.51 -7.21
N GLN A 124 -13.42 -14.40 -8.33
CA GLN A 124 -11.95 -14.43 -8.31
C GLN A 124 -11.37 -13.19 -7.62
N VAL A 125 -11.92 -12.00 -7.88
CA VAL A 125 -11.53 -10.77 -7.18
C VAL A 125 -11.82 -10.88 -5.69
N GLN A 126 -13.05 -11.25 -5.33
CA GLN A 126 -13.48 -11.44 -3.94
C GLN A 126 -12.56 -12.40 -3.18
N ASN A 127 -12.26 -13.57 -3.75
CA ASN A 127 -11.45 -14.59 -3.10
C ASN A 127 -9.97 -14.17 -3.01
N SER A 128 -9.41 -13.58 -4.07
CA SER A 128 -8.00 -13.20 -4.10
C SER A 128 -7.66 -12.04 -3.16
N LEU A 129 -8.62 -11.17 -2.87
CA LEU A 129 -8.49 -10.06 -1.91
C LEU A 129 -9.00 -10.44 -0.51
N GLU A 130 -9.50 -11.65 -0.33
CA GLU A 130 -10.08 -12.15 0.93
C GLU A 130 -11.12 -11.20 1.54
N VAL A 131 -12.06 -10.73 0.73
CA VAL A 131 -13.14 -9.83 1.14
C VAL A 131 -14.51 -10.48 1.04
N SER A 132 -15.51 -9.93 1.73
CA SER A 132 -16.89 -10.39 1.57
C SER A 132 -17.49 -9.86 0.26
N LYS A 133 -18.52 -10.54 -0.26
CA LYS A 133 -19.31 -10.06 -1.40
C LYS A 133 -19.82 -8.63 -1.17
N GLN A 134 -20.30 -8.36 0.04
CA GLN A 134 -20.86 -7.06 0.42
C GLN A 134 -19.78 -5.95 0.41
N ALA A 135 -18.60 -6.23 0.97
CA ALA A 135 -17.49 -5.28 0.98
C ALA A 135 -17.04 -4.93 -0.45
N LEU A 136 -16.91 -5.94 -1.33
CA LEU A 136 -16.55 -5.71 -2.73
C LEU A 136 -17.63 -4.93 -3.50
N PHE A 137 -18.91 -5.23 -3.25
CA PHE A 137 -20.02 -4.49 -3.85
C PHE A 137 -19.95 -3.00 -3.49
N TYR A 138 -19.93 -2.67 -2.19
CA TYR A 138 -19.89 -1.27 -1.74
C TYR A 138 -18.63 -0.56 -2.20
N ARG A 139 -17.48 -1.25 -2.18
CA ARG A 139 -16.23 -0.68 -2.67
C ARG A 139 -16.33 -0.28 -4.14
N LEU A 140 -16.89 -1.13 -4.99
CA LEU A 140 -17.07 -0.83 -6.40
C LEU A 140 -18.12 0.28 -6.61
N SER A 141 -19.18 0.31 -5.82
CA SER A 141 -20.18 1.37 -5.86
C SER A 141 -19.56 2.73 -5.51
N ASP A 142 -18.81 2.81 -4.41
CA ASP A 142 -18.14 4.03 -3.98
C ASP A 142 -17.08 4.48 -4.99
N PHE A 143 -16.31 3.52 -5.52
CA PHE A 143 -15.31 3.75 -6.55
C PHE A 143 -15.92 4.37 -7.81
N LEU A 144 -16.94 3.72 -8.39
CA LEU A 144 -17.52 4.15 -9.65
C LEU A 144 -18.34 5.43 -9.48
N ARG A 145 -18.93 5.69 -8.30
CA ARG A 145 -19.66 6.93 -8.03
C ARG A 145 -18.76 8.17 -8.16
N GLU A 146 -17.47 8.06 -7.85
CA GLU A 146 -16.52 9.16 -8.02
C GLU A 146 -16.39 9.58 -9.49
N TYR A 147 -16.41 8.63 -10.42
CA TYR A 147 -16.22 8.88 -11.85
C TYR A 147 -17.54 9.03 -12.64
N TYR A 148 -18.63 8.45 -12.14
CA TYR A 148 -19.93 8.37 -12.82
C TYR A 148 -21.07 8.97 -11.99
N SER A 149 -20.80 10.06 -11.27
CA SER A 149 -21.76 10.71 -10.34
C SER A 149 -23.11 11.07 -10.97
N ASP A 150 -23.15 11.37 -12.29
CA ASP A 150 -24.39 11.67 -13.01
C ASP A 150 -25.18 10.42 -13.46
N ASN A 151 -24.65 9.21 -13.25
CA ASN A 151 -25.26 7.95 -13.70
C ASN A 151 -25.09 6.78 -12.70
N GLU A 152 -25.48 7.00 -11.44
CA GLU A 152 -25.42 5.97 -10.38
C GLU A 152 -26.14 4.65 -10.74
N GLY A 153 -27.21 4.75 -11.56
CA GLY A 153 -27.96 3.59 -12.03
C GLY A 153 -27.14 2.67 -12.94
N GLU A 154 -26.33 3.24 -13.84
CA GLU A 154 -25.45 2.47 -14.73
C GLU A 154 -24.35 1.75 -13.95
N ALA A 155 -23.70 2.44 -13.01
CA ALA A 155 -22.67 1.82 -12.16
C ALA A 155 -23.21 0.65 -11.34
N THR A 156 -24.39 0.83 -10.72
CA THR A 156 -25.04 -0.23 -9.93
C THR A 156 -25.38 -1.42 -10.81
N GLN A 157 -25.99 -1.19 -11.99
CA GLN A 157 -26.34 -2.26 -12.93
C GLN A 157 -25.10 -3.02 -13.43
N ALA A 158 -23.99 -2.31 -13.68
CA ALA A 158 -22.74 -2.93 -14.10
C ALA A 158 -22.16 -3.86 -13.02
N ILE A 159 -22.22 -3.46 -11.75
CA ILE A 159 -21.77 -4.28 -10.62
C ILE A 159 -22.67 -5.49 -10.42
N GLU A 160 -24.00 -5.32 -10.47
CA GLU A 160 -24.96 -6.43 -10.37
C GLU A 160 -24.75 -7.45 -11.50
N SER A 161 -24.60 -6.97 -12.73
CA SER A 161 -24.28 -7.82 -13.89
C SER A 161 -22.96 -8.55 -13.69
N TYR A 162 -21.94 -7.90 -13.14
CA TYR A 162 -20.64 -8.50 -12.85
C TYR A 162 -20.72 -9.61 -11.78
N ILE A 163 -21.54 -9.41 -10.74
CA ILE A 163 -21.86 -10.44 -9.73
C ILE A 163 -22.51 -11.67 -10.37
N GLU A 164 -23.36 -11.47 -11.39
CA GLU A 164 -23.98 -12.54 -12.17
C GLU A 164 -23.03 -13.19 -13.19
N GLY A 165 -21.78 -12.73 -13.29
CA GLY A 165 -20.77 -13.24 -14.23
C GLY A 165 -20.81 -12.60 -15.62
N LYS A 166 -21.56 -11.51 -15.80
CA LYS A 166 -21.61 -10.71 -17.04
C LYS A 166 -20.65 -9.53 -16.93
N ASN A 167 -19.45 -9.69 -17.50
CA ASN A 167 -18.36 -8.73 -17.27
C ASN A 167 -18.32 -7.54 -18.24
N SER A 168 -19.13 -7.53 -19.30
CA SER A 168 -19.03 -6.53 -20.39
C SER A 168 -19.21 -5.09 -19.91
N PHE A 169 -20.19 -4.85 -19.03
CA PHE A 169 -20.51 -3.50 -18.56
C PHE A 169 -19.44 -2.97 -17.61
N ILE A 170 -19.02 -3.77 -16.63
CA ILE A 170 -17.96 -3.36 -15.71
C ILE A 170 -16.64 -3.11 -16.46
N PHE A 171 -16.33 -3.89 -17.50
CA PHE A 171 -15.14 -3.66 -18.32
C PHE A 171 -15.22 -2.35 -19.11
N HIS A 172 -16.39 -1.99 -19.63
CA HIS A 172 -16.59 -0.69 -20.28
C HIS A 172 -16.35 0.46 -19.29
N LEU A 173 -16.92 0.38 -18.09
CA LEU A 173 -16.73 1.43 -17.10
C LEU A 173 -15.24 1.57 -16.72
N PHE A 174 -14.57 0.45 -16.42
CA PHE A 174 -13.13 0.49 -16.12
C PHE A 174 -12.27 0.94 -17.31
N HIS A 175 -12.71 0.68 -18.56
CA HIS A 175 -12.02 1.17 -19.75
C HIS A 175 -11.91 2.69 -19.75
N ASP A 176 -13.01 3.39 -19.48
CA ASP A 176 -13.06 4.85 -19.62
C ASP A 176 -12.22 5.56 -18.55
N ILE A 177 -12.12 4.99 -17.35
CA ILE A 177 -11.41 5.60 -16.19
C ILE A 177 -9.97 5.12 -16.01
N ARG A 178 -9.50 4.12 -16.79
CA ARG A 178 -8.19 3.48 -16.57
C ARG A 178 -7.01 4.45 -16.55
N GLU A 179 -7.00 5.44 -17.45
CA GLU A 179 -5.84 6.31 -17.64
C GLU A 179 -5.66 7.21 -16.42
N GLN A 180 -6.75 7.73 -15.86
CA GLN A 180 -6.73 8.54 -14.65
C GLN A 180 -6.18 7.76 -13.45
N ILE A 181 -6.65 6.53 -13.23
CA ILE A 181 -6.17 5.66 -12.14
C ILE A 181 -4.67 5.36 -12.29
N ILE A 182 -4.23 5.07 -13.52
CA ILE A 182 -2.82 4.80 -13.81
C ILE A 182 -1.97 6.04 -13.57
N GLU A 183 -2.45 7.23 -13.97
CA GLU A 183 -1.76 8.50 -13.76
C GLU A 183 -1.64 8.80 -12.26
N GLU A 184 -2.73 8.75 -11.50
CA GLU A 184 -2.75 8.95 -10.04
C GLU A 184 -1.81 7.98 -9.34
N PHE A 185 -1.86 6.69 -9.69
CA PHE A 185 -0.93 5.71 -9.14
C PHE A 185 0.53 6.09 -9.48
N ASN A 186 0.79 6.58 -10.69
CA ASN A 186 2.13 6.94 -11.17
C ASN A 186 2.70 8.23 -10.58
N GLN A 187 1.88 9.12 -10.06
CA GLN A 187 2.34 10.32 -9.34
C GLN A 187 3.19 9.96 -8.11
N PHE A 188 2.89 8.85 -7.43
CA PHE A 188 3.69 8.37 -6.31
C PHE A 188 4.98 7.70 -6.77
N LYS A 189 6.13 8.27 -6.40
CA LYS A 189 7.45 7.65 -6.66
C LYS A 189 7.88 6.83 -5.43
N PRO A 190 8.59 5.69 -5.61
CA PRO A 190 9.19 4.97 -4.48
C PRO A 190 10.14 5.88 -3.70
N SER A 191 10.41 5.56 -2.44
CA SER A 191 11.41 6.29 -1.65
C SER A 191 12.80 6.25 -2.32
N LEU A 192 13.63 7.29 -2.10
CA LEU A 192 15.01 7.34 -2.60
C LEU A 192 15.78 6.06 -2.25
N ILE A 193 15.65 5.58 -1.01
CA ILE A 193 16.29 4.37 -0.52
C ILE A 193 15.93 3.17 -1.39
N ASN A 194 14.65 2.99 -1.71
CA ASN A 194 14.20 1.88 -2.54
C ASN A 194 14.56 2.05 -4.01
N GLN A 195 14.51 3.27 -4.56
CA GLN A 195 14.99 3.54 -5.91
C GLN A 195 16.46 3.15 -6.06
N VAL A 196 17.32 3.61 -5.12
CA VAL A 196 18.75 3.31 -5.08
C VAL A 196 18.98 1.81 -4.87
N LYS A 197 18.30 1.19 -3.90
CA LYS A 197 18.41 -0.25 -3.62
C LYS A 197 18.05 -1.08 -4.84
N GLN A 198 16.95 -0.76 -5.54
CA GLN A 198 16.54 -1.47 -6.75
C GLN A 198 17.56 -1.30 -7.89
N LYS A 199 18.05 -0.08 -8.11
CA LYS A 199 19.06 0.21 -9.13
C LYS A 199 20.37 -0.54 -8.85
N VAL A 200 20.85 -0.52 -7.62
CA VAL A 200 22.06 -1.23 -7.19
C VAL A 200 21.86 -2.74 -7.25
N ARG A 201 20.68 -3.28 -6.88
CA ARG A 201 20.38 -4.71 -7.06
C ARG A 201 20.44 -5.13 -8.52
N LYS A 202 19.93 -4.32 -9.45
CA LYS A 202 19.91 -4.62 -10.90
C LYS A 202 21.29 -4.44 -11.54
N VAL A 203 21.92 -3.27 -11.36
CA VAL A 203 23.14 -2.84 -12.09
C VAL A 203 24.42 -2.92 -11.25
N GLY A 204 24.29 -2.93 -9.92
CA GLY A 204 25.41 -2.97 -8.97
C GLY A 204 25.96 -1.59 -8.57
N PHE A 205 25.53 -0.51 -9.22
CA PHE A 205 26.09 0.82 -9.04
C PHE A 205 25.08 1.91 -9.44
N THR A 206 25.07 3.03 -8.73
CA THR A 206 24.37 4.27 -9.12
C THR A 206 25.03 5.49 -8.49
N THR A 207 24.73 6.69 -8.99
CA THR A 207 25.36 7.95 -8.56
C THR A 207 24.36 9.08 -8.42
N SER A 208 24.81 10.20 -7.85
CA SER A 208 24.03 11.43 -7.73
C SER A 208 23.71 12.12 -9.05
N LEU A 209 24.20 11.61 -10.19
CA LEU A 209 23.72 12.02 -11.51
C LEU A 209 22.32 11.47 -11.80
N GLU A 210 22.08 10.22 -11.38
CA GLU A 210 20.76 9.58 -11.51
C GLU A 210 19.84 9.99 -10.34
N TYR A 211 20.41 10.12 -9.14
CA TYR A 211 19.66 10.43 -7.92
C TYR A 211 20.31 11.59 -7.14
N PRO A 212 20.03 12.85 -7.48
CA PRO A 212 20.68 14.03 -6.88
C PRO A 212 20.67 14.06 -5.35
N ASP A 213 19.60 13.56 -4.74
CA ASP A 213 19.42 13.48 -3.28
C ASP A 213 20.46 12.58 -2.57
N LEU A 214 21.25 11.79 -3.31
CA LEU A 214 22.41 11.07 -2.78
C LEU A 214 23.52 12.01 -2.28
N LEU A 215 23.56 13.26 -2.74
CA LEU A 215 24.50 14.26 -2.20
C LEU A 215 24.16 14.63 -0.75
N ASN A 216 22.89 14.46 -0.34
CA ASN A 216 22.52 14.60 1.06
C ASN A 216 22.94 13.35 1.85
N GLN A 217 23.97 13.51 2.68
CA GLN A 217 24.55 12.41 3.47
C GLN A 217 23.62 11.88 4.57
N ASP A 218 22.58 12.63 4.97
CA ASP A 218 21.58 12.18 5.94
C ASP A 218 20.88 10.90 5.47
N ASN A 219 20.70 10.77 4.15
CA ASN A 219 20.08 9.60 3.52
C ASN A 219 20.95 8.34 3.59
N TRP A 220 22.28 8.47 3.78
CA TRP A 220 23.22 7.36 3.65
C TRP A 220 23.07 6.32 4.75
N LYS A 221 22.70 6.74 5.96
CA LYS A 221 22.47 5.82 7.08
C LYS A 221 21.36 4.83 6.74
N ALA A 222 20.25 5.34 6.22
CA ALA A 222 19.10 4.52 5.82
C ALA A 222 19.41 3.65 4.59
N ILE A 223 20.14 4.20 3.60
CA ILE A 223 20.57 3.44 2.42
C ILE A 223 21.46 2.24 2.81
N LYS A 224 22.44 2.45 3.69
CA LYS A 224 23.31 1.36 4.18
C LYS A 224 22.55 0.34 5.04
N ALA A 225 21.55 0.78 5.81
CA ALA A 225 20.71 -0.13 6.58
C ALA A 225 19.80 -1.00 5.68
N SER A 226 19.51 -0.56 4.45
CA SER A 226 18.61 -1.26 3.53
C SER A 226 19.16 -2.59 2.99
N SER A 227 20.48 -2.81 3.04
CA SER A 227 21.16 -4.05 2.66
C SER A 227 22.60 -4.06 3.17
N ILE A 228 23.05 -5.19 3.73
CA ILE A 228 24.41 -5.36 4.28
C ILE A 228 25.52 -5.27 3.22
N ASN A 229 25.17 -5.42 1.94
CA ASN A 229 26.11 -5.41 0.82
C ASN A 229 26.25 -4.04 0.16
N ILE A 230 25.41 -3.07 0.55
CA ILE A 230 25.45 -1.72 -0.01
C ILE A 230 26.49 -0.86 0.72
N LYS A 231 27.36 -0.21 -0.05
CA LYS A 231 28.27 0.85 0.42
C LYS A 231 27.93 2.17 -0.25
N THR A 232 28.27 3.27 0.41
CA THR A 232 28.04 4.64 -0.04
C THR A 232 29.33 5.46 0.13
N TRP A 233 29.65 6.32 -0.83
CA TRP A 233 30.79 7.23 -0.72
C TRP A 233 30.60 8.48 -1.58
N LEU A 234 31.48 9.47 -1.41
CA LEU A 234 31.49 10.74 -2.15
C LEU A 234 32.91 10.97 -2.68
N VAL A 235 33.01 11.33 -3.96
CA VAL A 235 34.24 11.84 -4.56
C VAL A 235 34.06 13.32 -4.86
N TYR A 236 35.11 14.10 -4.60
CA TYR A 236 35.17 15.52 -4.89
C TYR A 236 36.41 15.83 -5.74
N ASN A 237 36.23 16.64 -6.78
CA ASN A 237 37.31 17.11 -7.64
C ASN A 237 37.00 18.51 -8.18
N LYS A 238 37.89 19.48 -7.91
CA LYS A 238 37.84 20.85 -8.46
C LYS A 238 36.46 21.53 -8.38
N GLY A 239 35.81 21.50 -7.22
CA GLY A 239 34.51 22.16 -7.00
C GLY A 239 33.30 21.33 -7.41
N LYS A 240 33.50 20.14 -8.01
CA LYS A 240 32.43 19.20 -8.34
C LYS A 240 32.46 18.01 -7.39
N SER A 241 31.29 17.47 -7.06
CA SER A 241 31.14 16.28 -6.22
C SER A 241 30.15 15.29 -6.82
N ILE A 242 30.44 14.00 -6.68
CA ILE A 242 29.53 12.92 -7.04
C ILE A 242 29.40 11.95 -5.85
N ALA A 243 28.19 11.74 -5.37
CA ALA A 243 27.90 10.67 -4.42
C ALA A 243 27.58 9.40 -5.19
N TYR A 244 28.01 8.25 -4.69
CA TYR A 244 27.77 6.98 -5.36
C TYR A 244 27.52 5.86 -4.35
N VAL A 245 26.75 4.89 -4.83
CA VAL A 245 26.30 3.73 -4.05
C VAL A 245 26.59 2.49 -4.89
N TRP A 246 27.18 1.47 -4.27
CA TRP A 246 27.53 0.23 -4.96
C TRP A 246 27.30 -1.00 -4.10
N ASP A 247 27.14 -2.12 -4.79
CA ASP A 247 27.11 -3.45 -4.19
C ASP A 247 28.55 -3.98 -4.07
N LYS A 248 29.01 -4.19 -2.84
CA LYS A 248 30.38 -4.66 -2.55
C LYS A 248 30.68 -6.08 -3.04
N GLU A 249 29.64 -6.86 -3.38
CA GLU A 249 29.81 -8.18 -4.00
C GLU A 249 29.98 -8.09 -5.52
N LYS A 250 29.56 -6.98 -6.14
CA LYS A 250 29.65 -6.78 -7.60
C LYS A 250 30.83 -5.91 -8.01
N PHE A 251 31.22 -4.95 -7.19
CA PHE A 251 32.34 -4.05 -7.45
C PHE A 251 33.20 -3.91 -6.20
N SER A 252 34.52 -3.98 -6.39
CA SER A 252 35.48 -3.57 -5.37
C SER A 252 35.39 -2.07 -5.10
N ASP A 253 35.89 -1.64 -3.95
CA ASP A 253 35.89 -0.23 -3.57
C ASP A 253 36.67 0.64 -4.58
N GLU A 254 37.73 0.08 -5.19
CA GLU A 254 38.54 0.74 -6.21
C GLU A 254 37.80 0.85 -7.56
N GLU A 255 37.15 -0.23 -8.02
CA GLU A 255 36.35 -0.19 -9.26
C GLU A 255 35.18 0.79 -9.15
N ALA A 256 34.48 0.78 -8.01
CA ALA A 256 33.37 1.70 -7.76
C ALA A 256 33.84 3.16 -7.75
N LYS A 257 34.98 3.44 -7.10
CA LYS A 257 35.61 4.76 -7.08
C LYS A 257 36.03 5.21 -8.48
N ASN A 258 36.72 4.37 -9.24
CA ASN A 258 37.17 4.69 -10.61
C ASN A 258 35.98 5.00 -11.52
N LYS A 259 34.86 4.27 -11.39
CA LYS A 259 33.62 4.56 -12.11
C LYS A 259 33.03 5.92 -11.74
N ALA A 260 32.97 6.24 -10.45
CA ALA A 260 32.47 7.52 -9.97
C ALA A 260 33.34 8.69 -10.45
N GLU A 261 34.66 8.55 -10.38
CA GLU A 261 35.63 9.53 -10.87
C GLU A 261 35.50 9.78 -12.37
N LEU A 262 35.33 8.71 -13.17
CA LEU A 262 35.08 8.85 -14.60
C LEU A 262 33.81 9.64 -14.89
N GLN A 263 32.71 9.36 -14.17
CA GLN A 263 31.47 10.14 -14.32
C GLN A 263 31.66 11.60 -13.90
N LEU A 264 32.39 11.86 -12.81
CA LEU A 264 32.68 13.22 -12.34
C LEU A 264 33.51 14.04 -13.35
N LEU A 265 34.41 13.39 -14.09
CA LEU A 265 35.20 14.03 -15.15
C LEU A 265 34.36 14.42 -16.37
N LEU A 266 33.24 13.73 -16.59
CA LEU A 266 32.32 13.97 -17.71
C LEU A 266 31.22 14.99 -17.37
N MET A 267 31.09 15.40 -16.11
CA MET A 267 30.26 16.53 -15.66
C MET A 267 30.93 17.85 -15.98
#